data_AF-A0A101HG11-F1
#
_entry.id   AF-A0A101HG11-F1
#
_cell.length_a   1.000
_cell.length_b   1.000
_cell.length_c   1.000
_cell.angle_alpha   90.00
_cell.angle_beta   90.00
_cell.angle_gamma   90.00
#
_symmetry.space_group_name_H-M   'P 1'
#
loop_
_entity.id
_entity.type
_entity.pdbx_description
1 polymer ?
#
loop_
_entity_poly.entity_id
_entity_poly.type
_entity_poly.pdbx_seq_one_letter_code
_entity_poly.pdbx_strand_id
1 'polypeptide(L)'
;MPKKANKKSKSPKKKEKKVEVKFKKPNIKFKKPDWKEIKESKVTKYSLMVLLLLIFFVIVDFGVQYLNNDYSAAVVNGERITEREYYYRLDQAYGSAIVSQLIEETLIRQEAEKEGITVTEEEIQADLDEIVEQVGGQEQLDASLEAYNLTLDDLRRQIELDIISTKLLEPTLEYTEDDVKTFFEQYSEAIFPEEAAQLEEGELLDYE
;
A
#
# COMPACT_ATOMS: atom_id res chain seq x y z
N MET A 1 -66.14 21.04 6.51
CA MET A 1 -66.02 22.51 6.70
C MET A 1 -65.53 22.76 8.13
N PRO A 2 -64.75 23.83 8.45
CA PRO A 2 -64.34 24.94 7.61
C PRO A 2 -62.82 25.16 7.54
N LYS A 3 -62.40 25.69 6.38
CA LYS A 3 -61.10 26.30 6.11
C LYS A 3 -60.94 27.55 6.99
N LYS A 4 -59.85 27.68 7.74
CA LYS A 4 -59.42 28.98 8.27
C LYS A 4 -58.30 29.53 7.39
N ALA A 5 -58.72 30.42 6.49
CA ALA A 5 -57.86 31.36 5.79
C ALA A 5 -57.15 32.25 6.82
N ASN A 6 -55.82 32.38 6.72
CA ASN A 6 -55.11 33.42 7.42
C ASN A 6 -54.52 34.43 6.43
N LYS A 7 -54.89 35.68 6.65
CA LYS A 7 -54.73 36.84 5.77
C LYS A 7 -53.25 37.18 5.62
N LYS A 8 -52.75 37.22 4.38
CA LYS A 8 -51.53 37.97 4.03
C LYS A 8 -51.80 39.46 4.20
N SER A 9 -51.19 40.06 5.21
CA SER A 9 -51.09 41.51 5.41
C SER A 9 -50.46 42.16 4.18
N LYS A 10 -51.19 43.07 3.52
CA LYS A 10 -50.68 43.94 2.47
C LYS A 10 -50.28 45.28 3.10
N SER A 11 -48.98 45.54 3.20
CA SER A 11 -48.43 46.85 3.53
C SER A 11 -48.65 47.83 2.35
N PRO A 12 -48.95 49.12 2.59
CA PRO A 12 -49.30 50.07 1.53
C PRO A 12 -48.07 50.49 0.69
N LYS A 13 -48.20 50.39 -0.64
CA LYS A 13 -47.23 50.88 -1.63
C LYS A 13 -47.11 52.41 -1.54
N LYS A 14 -45.97 52.90 -1.04
CA LYS A 14 -45.56 54.30 -1.15
C LYS A 14 -45.02 54.53 -2.57
N LYS A 15 -45.61 55.47 -3.31
CA LYS A 15 -45.17 55.87 -4.67
C LYS A 15 -43.80 56.55 -4.56
N GLU A 16 -42.74 55.87 -4.98
CA GLU A 16 -41.43 56.50 -5.17
C GLU A 16 -41.44 57.30 -6.48
N LYS A 17 -41.33 58.62 -6.38
CA LYS A 17 -41.04 59.49 -7.53
C LYS A 17 -39.60 59.21 -7.97
N LYS A 18 -39.41 58.67 -9.17
CA LYS A 18 -38.09 58.63 -9.82
C LYS A 18 -37.59 60.06 -10.02
N VAL A 19 -36.59 60.46 -9.26
CA VAL A 19 -35.78 61.66 -9.55
C VAL A 19 -34.64 61.19 -10.44
N GLU A 20 -34.66 61.54 -11.73
CA GLU A 20 -33.52 61.33 -12.61
C GLU A 20 -32.43 62.36 -12.29
N VAL A 21 -31.39 61.95 -11.57
CA VAL A 21 -30.22 62.79 -11.32
C VAL A 21 -29.25 62.63 -12.49
N LYS A 22 -29.18 63.64 -13.37
CA LYS A 22 -28.18 63.70 -14.45
C LYS A 22 -26.80 64.05 -13.87
N PHE A 23 -26.00 63.04 -13.52
CA PHE A 23 -24.59 63.22 -13.19
C PHE A 23 -23.77 63.50 -14.46
N LYS A 24 -23.32 64.75 -14.64
CA LYS A 24 -22.21 65.03 -15.57
C LYS A 24 -20.92 64.51 -14.95
N LYS A 25 -20.32 63.49 -15.58
CA LYS A 25 -19.04 62.92 -15.14
C LYS A 25 -17.93 63.99 -15.27
N PRO A 26 -17.13 64.26 -14.23
CA PRO A 26 -15.98 65.15 -14.36
C PRO A 26 -14.91 64.48 -15.24
N ASN A 27 -14.35 65.25 -16.18
CA ASN A 27 -13.29 64.76 -17.05
C ASN A 27 -11.94 64.85 -16.33
N ILE A 28 -11.64 63.85 -15.49
CA ILE A 28 -10.37 63.75 -14.77
C ILE A 28 -9.34 63.16 -15.73
N LYS A 29 -8.41 63.99 -16.20
CA LYS A 29 -7.25 63.54 -16.98
C LYS A 29 -6.27 62.82 -16.04
N PHE A 30 -6.38 61.50 -15.93
CA PHE A 30 -5.34 60.67 -15.34
C PHE A 30 -4.07 60.75 -16.20
N LYS A 31 -3.05 61.49 -15.74
CA LYS A 31 -1.69 61.29 -16.22
C LYS A 31 -1.24 59.93 -15.71
N LYS A 32 -0.98 58.99 -16.62
CA LYS A 32 -0.38 57.70 -16.29
C LYS A 32 0.88 57.98 -15.46
N PRO A 33 1.12 57.29 -14.33
CA PRO A 33 2.38 57.47 -13.61
C PRO A 33 3.51 57.19 -14.59
N ASP A 34 4.54 58.03 -14.64
CA ASP A 34 5.68 57.79 -15.52
C ASP A 34 6.67 56.87 -14.79
N TRP A 35 6.56 55.57 -15.05
CA TRP A 35 7.37 54.53 -14.40
C TRP A 35 8.80 54.45 -14.95
N LYS A 36 9.16 55.30 -15.94
CA LYS A 36 10.46 55.26 -16.61
C LYS A 36 11.61 55.71 -15.69
N GLU A 37 11.40 56.72 -14.84
CA GLU A 37 12.45 57.20 -13.92
C GLU A 37 12.63 56.29 -12.69
N ILE A 38 11.59 55.53 -12.33
CA ILE A 38 11.60 54.59 -11.19
C ILE A 38 12.39 53.31 -11.56
N LYS A 39 12.50 52.98 -12.85
CA LYS A 39 13.18 51.76 -13.31
C LYS A 39 14.71 51.77 -13.17
N GLU A 40 15.35 52.93 -13.03
CA GLU A 40 16.83 53.02 -13.12
C GLU A 40 17.56 53.51 -11.86
N SER A 41 16.86 53.77 -10.76
CA SER A 41 17.52 54.21 -9.52
C SER A 41 18.27 53.07 -8.81
N LYS A 42 19.40 53.37 -8.18
CA LYS A 42 20.12 52.39 -7.34
C LYS A 42 19.22 51.83 -6.22
N VAL A 43 18.35 52.67 -5.68
CA VAL A 43 17.39 52.31 -4.61
C VAL A 43 16.38 51.27 -5.09
N THR A 44 15.88 51.39 -6.32
CA THR A 44 14.93 50.40 -6.87
C THR A 44 15.61 49.08 -7.23
N LYS A 45 16.87 49.09 -7.66
CA LYS A 45 17.67 47.86 -7.81
C LYS A 45 17.87 47.13 -6.48
N TYR A 46 18.28 47.84 -5.42
CA TYR A 46 18.43 47.23 -4.10
C TYR A 46 17.09 46.79 -3.50
N SER A 47 16.02 47.56 -3.69
CA SER A 47 14.67 47.17 -3.24
C SER A 47 14.15 45.92 -3.94
N LEU A 48 14.38 45.78 -5.26
CA LEU A 48 14.05 44.57 -6.01
C LEU A 48 14.88 43.36 -5.53
N MET A 49 16.17 43.57 -5.26
CA MET A 49 17.06 42.53 -4.76
C MET A 49 16.62 42.03 -3.38
N VAL A 50 16.24 42.94 -2.47
CA VAL A 50 15.71 42.58 -1.15
C VAL A 50 14.35 41.87 -1.27
N LEU A 51 13.48 42.32 -2.18
CA LEU A 51 12.20 41.65 -2.45
C LEU A 51 12.40 40.22 -2.98
N LEU A 52 13.34 40.02 -3.90
CA LEU A 52 13.70 38.70 -4.40
C LEU A 52 14.30 37.80 -3.31
N LEU A 53 15.12 38.36 -2.42
CA LEU A 53 15.69 37.63 -1.29
C LEU A 53 14.61 37.20 -0.29
N LEU A 54 13.64 38.08 -0.02
CA LEU A 54 12.47 37.76 0.81
C LEU A 54 11.60 36.68 0.16
N ILE A 55 11.32 36.79 -1.14
CA ILE A 55 10.57 35.77 -1.89
C ILE A 55 11.33 34.44 -1.88
N PHE A 56 12.66 34.47 -2.04
CA PHE A 56 13.49 33.28 -1.95
C PHE A 56 13.42 32.64 -0.56
N PHE A 57 13.50 33.41 0.52
CA PHE A 57 13.31 32.89 1.88
C PHE A 57 11.92 32.29 2.10
N VAL A 58 10.87 32.92 1.57
CA VAL A 58 9.50 32.38 1.64
C VAL A 58 9.38 31.09 0.83
N ILE A 59 9.97 31.01 -0.37
CA ILE A 59 9.98 29.79 -1.19
C ILE A 59 10.79 28.68 -0.53
N VAL A 60 11.93 29.00 0.09
CA VAL A 60 12.73 28.04 0.84
C VAL A 60 11.98 27.56 2.07
N ASP A 61 11.32 28.44 2.83
CA ASP A 61 10.51 28.07 4.00
C ASP A 61 9.31 27.19 3.60
N PHE A 62 8.57 27.58 2.54
CA PHE A 62 7.47 26.78 1.99
C PHE A 62 7.98 25.48 1.37
N GLY A 63 9.17 25.47 0.76
CA GLY A 63 9.81 24.29 0.19
C GLY A 63 10.24 23.31 1.27
N VAL A 64 10.84 23.80 2.37
CA VAL A 64 11.15 22.99 3.56
C VAL A 64 9.86 22.45 4.18
N GLN A 65 8.79 23.25 4.26
CA GLN A 65 7.50 22.81 4.78
C GLN A 65 6.78 21.81 3.87
N TYR A 66 6.92 21.94 2.55
CA TYR A 66 6.40 20.99 1.56
C TYR A 66 7.21 19.67 1.55
N LEU A 67 8.53 19.75 1.71
CA LEU A 67 9.41 18.58 1.84
C LEU A 67 9.26 17.88 3.19
N ASN A 68 8.89 18.60 4.25
CA ASN A 68 8.60 18.07 5.59
C ASN A 68 7.10 17.79 5.82
N ASN A 69 6.27 17.81 4.78
CA ASN A 69 4.85 17.46 4.92
C ASN A 69 4.73 15.93 5.09
N ASP A 70 5.04 15.44 6.29
CA ASP A 70 4.74 14.07 6.70
C ASP A 70 3.22 13.91 6.62
N TYR A 71 2.75 13.20 5.59
CA TYR A 71 1.41 12.68 5.56
C TYR A 71 1.15 11.89 6.86
N SER A 72 -0.10 11.91 7.29
CA SER A 72 -0.48 11.29 8.56
C SER A 72 -1.19 9.99 8.27
N ALA A 73 -0.62 8.92 8.79
CA ALA A 73 -1.22 7.60 8.75
C ALA A 73 -2.55 7.61 9.53
N ALA A 74 -2.62 8.35 10.64
CA ALA A 74 -3.83 8.50 11.43
C ALA A 74 -3.82 9.75 12.31
N VAL A 75 -5.02 10.15 12.78
CA VAL A 75 -5.19 11.19 13.82
C VAL A 75 -6.09 10.62 14.92
N VAL A 76 -5.61 10.63 16.16
CA VAL A 76 -6.33 10.11 17.33
C VAL A 76 -6.43 11.23 18.35
N ASN A 77 -7.66 11.68 18.66
CA ASN A 77 -7.92 12.75 19.63
C ASN A 77 -7.14 14.06 19.38
N GLY A 78 -6.82 14.37 18.11
CA GLY A 78 -6.03 15.54 17.73
C GLY A 78 -4.52 15.33 17.75
N GLU A 79 -4.05 14.16 18.23
CA GLU A 79 -2.66 13.73 18.06
C GLU A 79 -2.47 13.06 16.70
N ARG A 80 -1.41 13.45 16.01
CA ARG A 80 -1.10 13.01 14.64
C ARG A 80 -0.06 11.90 14.68
N ILE A 81 -0.37 10.75 14.09
CA ILE A 81 0.59 9.69 13.82
C ILE A 81 1.15 9.93 12.42
N THR A 82 2.45 10.22 12.32
CA THR A 82 3.11 10.47 11.04
C THR A 82 3.38 9.17 10.32
N GLU A 83 3.33 9.18 8.99
CA GLU A 83 3.75 8.03 8.18
C GLU A 83 5.19 7.63 8.46
N ARG A 84 6.08 8.60 8.72
CA ARG A 84 7.48 8.32 9.08
C ARG A 84 7.58 7.44 10.33
N GLU A 85 6.86 7.78 11.39
CA GLU A 85 6.85 6.98 12.63
C GLU A 85 6.27 5.59 12.39
N TYR A 86 5.20 5.50 11.60
CA TYR A 86 4.61 4.23 11.21
C TYR A 86 5.60 3.32 10.46
N TYR A 87 6.22 3.82 9.38
CA TYR A 87 7.21 3.05 8.62
C TYR A 87 8.45 2.71 9.44
N TYR A 88 8.91 3.63 10.28
CA TYR A 88 10.03 3.37 11.19
C TYR A 88 9.73 2.19 12.13
N ARG A 89 8.53 2.14 12.70
CA ARG A 89 8.13 1.01 13.56
C ARG A 89 7.98 -0.30 12.79
N LEU A 90 7.47 -0.26 11.54
CA LEU A 90 7.40 -1.44 10.68
C LEU A 90 8.79 -1.99 10.36
N ASP A 91 9.72 -1.13 9.97
CA ASP A 91 11.10 -1.51 9.67
C ASP A 91 11.80 -2.11 10.90
N GLN A 92 11.62 -1.50 12.08
CA GLN A 92 12.16 -2.04 13.33
C GLN A 92 11.57 -3.40 13.71
N ALA A 93 10.28 -3.62 13.43
CA ALA A 93 9.59 -4.86 13.80
C ALA A 93 9.84 -6.01 12.80
N TYR A 94 9.85 -5.70 11.50
CA TYR A 94 9.82 -6.71 10.43
C TYR A 94 10.90 -6.54 9.37
N GLY A 95 11.55 -5.38 9.29
CA GLY A 95 12.47 -5.03 8.19
C GLY A 95 13.58 -6.05 8.01
N SER A 96 14.24 -6.47 9.09
CA SER A 96 15.30 -7.49 9.01
C SER A 96 14.79 -8.84 8.49
N ALA A 97 13.62 -9.29 8.94
CA ALA A 97 13.07 -10.59 8.52
C ALA A 97 12.66 -10.56 7.05
N ILE A 98 11.99 -9.47 6.62
CA ILE A 98 11.58 -9.29 5.22
C ILE A 98 12.81 -9.17 4.31
N VAL A 99 13.86 -8.46 4.71
CA VAL A 99 15.10 -8.37 3.92
C VAL A 99 15.76 -9.74 3.78
N SER A 100 15.83 -10.54 4.85
CA SER A 100 16.35 -11.91 4.78
C SER A 100 15.54 -12.78 3.82
N GLN A 101 14.22 -12.77 3.93
CA GLN A 101 13.33 -13.49 3.01
C GLN A 101 13.56 -13.08 1.55
N LEU A 102 13.59 -11.76 1.27
CA LEU A 102 13.82 -11.26 -0.09
C LEU A 102 15.18 -11.68 -0.66
N ILE A 103 16.21 -11.76 0.19
CA ILE A 103 17.53 -12.27 -0.22
C ILE A 103 17.42 -13.74 -0.60
N GLU A 104 16.81 -14.57 0.23
CA GLU A 104 16.63 -16.01 -0.01
C GLU A 104 15.86 -16.26 -1.32
N GLU A 105 14.71 -15.60 -1.50
CA GLU A 105 13.92 -15.71 -2.72
C GLU A 105 14.71 -15.27 -3.97
N THR A 106 15.52 -14.21 -3.83
CA THR A 106 16.36 -13.73 -4.94
C THR A 106 17.43 -14.75 -5.30
N LEU A 107 18.07 -15.37 -4.30
CA LEU A 107 19.08 -16.40 -4.52
C LEU A 107 18.49 -17.65 -5.20
N ILE A 108 17.31 -18.10 -4.75
CA ILE A 108 16.60 -19.22 -5.36
C ILE A 108 16.31 -18.95 -6.84
N ARG A 109 15.76 -17.78 -7.17
CA ARG A 109 15.47 -17.39 -8.57
C ARG A 109 16.74 -17.27 -9.42
N GLN A 110 17.82 -16.73 -8.86
CA GLN A 110 19.10 -16.61 -9.55
C GLN A 110 19.72 -17.98 -9.88
N GLU A 111 19.64 -18.92 -8.93
CA GLU A 111 20.16 -20.28 -9.17
C GLU A 111 19.29 -21.02 -10.18
N ALA A 112 17.97 -20.87 -10.12
CA ALA A 112 17.04 -21.42 -11.10
C ALA A 112 17.35 -20.92 -12.52
N GLU A 113 17.60 -19.62 -12.69
CA GLU A 113 17.99 -19.03 -13.98
C GLU A 113 19.32 -19.62 -14.48
N LYS A 114 20.29 -19.79 -13.58
CA LYS A 114 21.61 -20.38 -13.90
C LYS A 114 21.52 -21.84 -14.33
N GLU A 115 20.66 -22.62 -13.69
CA GLU A 115 20.41 -24.03 -14.02
C GLU A 115 19.38 -24.20 -15.17
N GLY A 116 18.83 -23.11 -15.70
CA GLY A 116 17.87 -23.13 -16.81
C GLY A 116 16.50 -23.70 -16.43
N ILE A 117 16.14 -23.62 -15.14
CA ILE A 117 14.86 -24.05 -14.61
C ILE A 117 13.82 -22.98 -14.93
N THR A 118 12.71 -23.41 -15.52
CA THR A 118 11.54 -22.57 -15.77
C THR A 118 10.29 -23.20 -15.20
N VAL A 119 9.37 -22.37 -14.71
CA VAL A 119 8.04 -22.77 -14.26
C VAL A 119 7.01 -22.38 -15.32
N THR A 120 6.12 -23.30 -15.67
CA THR A 120 5.02 -23.01 -16.60
C THR A 120 3.74 -22.66 -15.84
N GLU A 121 2.84 -21.98 -16.52
CA GLU A 121 1.55 -21.59 -15.96
C GLU A 121 0.69 -22.82 -15.60
N GLU A 122 0.84 -23.91 -16.34
CA GLU A 122 0.16 -25.17 -16.09
C GLU A 122 0.62 -25.82 -14.78
N GLU A 123 1.91 -25.72 -14.43
CA GLU A 123 2.44 -26.24 -13.17
C GLU A 123 1.90 -25.43 -11.99
N ILE A 124 1.89 -24.09 -12.11
CA ILE A 124 1.31 -23.22 -11.07
C ILE A 124 -0.18 -23.52 -10.89
N GLN A 125 -0.90 -23.76 -11.98
CA GLN A 125 -2.32 -24.07 -11.91
C GLN A 125 -2.59 -25.44 -11.29
N ALA A 126 -1.75 -26.44 -11.56
CA ALA A 126 -1.89 -27.77 -10.96
C ALA A 126 -1.76 -27.72 -9.43
N ASP A 127 -0.71 -27.05 -8.91
CA ASP A 127 -0.50 -26.90 -7.48
C ASP A 127 -1.60 -26.03 -6.84
N LEU A 128 -2.07 -24.99 -7.54
CA LEU A 128 -3.18 -24.17 -7.07
C LEU A 128 -4.47 -24.99 -6.96
N ASP A 129 -4.77 -25.83 -7.93
CA ASP A 129 -5.95 -26.70 -7.91
C ASP A 129 -5.87 -27.72 -6.76
N GLU A 130 -4.68 -28.26 -6.47
CA GLU A 130 -4.45 -29.11 -5.31
C GLU A 130 -4.69 -28.35 -3.99
N ILE A 131 -4.15 -27.14 -3.86
CA ILE A 131 -4.38 -26.29 -2.68
C ILE A 131 -5.87 -26.01 -2.52
N VAL A 132 -6.58 -25.70 -3.61
CA VAL A 132 -8.04 -25.48 -3.60
C VAL A 132 -8.77 -26.71 -3.07
N GLU A 133 -8.38 -27.92 -3.51
CA GLU A 133 -8.98 -29.17 -3.01
C GLU A 133 -8.69 -29.37 -1.52
N GLN A 134 -7.42 -29.20 -1.09
CA GLN A 134 -6.98 -29.39 0.28
C GLN A 134 -7.67 -28.44 1.27
N VAL A 135 -7.89 -27.18 0.88
CA VAL A 135 -8.59 -26.21 1.74
C VAL A 135 -10.12 -26.36 1.71
N GLY A 136 -10.67 -27.22 0.85
CA GLY A 136 -12.12 -27.49 0.78
C GLY A 136 -12.88 -26.66 -0.25
N GLY A 137 -12.21 -26.09 -1.24
CA GLY A 137 -12.78 -25.42 -2.40
C GLY A 137 -12.46 -23.93 -2.51
N GLN A 138 -12.81 -23.33 -3.65
CA GLN A 138 -12.46 -21.95 -4.00
C GLN A 138 -12.99 -20.92 -2.99
N GLU A 139 -14.21 -21.11 -2.46
CA GLU A 139 -14.79 -20.19 -1.48
C GLU A 139 -13.97 -20.15 -0.18
N GLN A 140 -13.43 -21.30 0.24
CA GLN A 140 -12.61 -21.40 1.44
C GLN A 140 -11.21 -20.83 1.20
N LEU A 141 -10.67 -20.97 -0.01
CA LEU A 141 -9.42 -20.32 -0.41
C LEU A 141 -9.57 -18.79 -0.36
N ASP A 142 -10.60 -18.25 -1.00
CA ASP A 142 -10.83 -16.80 -1.08
C ASP A 142 -11.01 -16.19 0.32
N ALA A 143 -11.78 -16.85 1.18
CA ALA A 143 -11.96 -16.43 2.56
C ALA A 143 -10.64 -16.44 3.36
N SER A 144 -9.76 -17.42 3.10
CA SER A 144 -8.45 -17.52 3.75
C SER A 144 -7.51 -16.42 3.28
N LEU A 145 -7.46 -16.16 1.97
CA LEU A 145 -6.65 -15.08 1.39
C LEU A 145 -7.08 -13.72 1.96
N GLU A 146 -8.39 -13.46 2.04
CA GLU A 146 -8.92 -12.23 2.65
C GLU A 146 -8.52 -12.11 4.13
N ALA A 147 -8.63 -13.19 4.91
CA ALA A 147 -8.28 -13.18 6.32
C ALA A 147 -6.80 -12.83 6.58
N TYR A 148 -5.90 -13.24 5.67
CA TYR A 148 -4.47 -12.94 5.74
C TYR A 148 -4.06 -11.67 4.98
N ASN A 149 -5.01 -10.93 4.39
CA ASN A 149 -4.74 -9.79 3.50
C ASN A 149 -3.80 -10.13 2.33
N LEU A 150 -3.96 -11.33 1.78
CA LEU A 150 -3.23 -11.83 0.62
C LEU A 150 -4.12 -11.79 -0.62
N THR A 151 -3.48 -11.68 -1.77
CA THR A 151 -4.12 -11.81 -3.08
C THR A 151 -3.81 -13.17 -3.70
N LEU A 152 -4.60 -13.56 -4.71
CA LEU A 152 -4.30 -14.77 -5.48
C LEU A 152 -2.92 -14.70 -6.13
N ASP A 153 -2.51 -13.52 -6.60
CA ASP A 153 -1.17 -13.31 -7.18
C ASP A 153 -0.06 -13.51 -6.15
N ASP A 154 -0.29 -13.20 -4.87
CA ASP A 154 0.69 -13.46 -3.81
C ASP A 154 0.89 -14.97 -3.63
N LEU A 155 -0.22 -15.72 -3.59
CA LEU A 155 -0.18 -17.18 -3.50
C LEU A 155 0.50 -17.79 -4.73
N ARG A 156 0.17 -17.34 -5.94
CA ARG A 156 0.79 -17.84 -7.17
C ARG A 156 2.31 -17.63 -7.20
N ARG A 157 2.80 -16.49 -6.69
CA ARG A 157 4.25 -16.24 -6.56
C ARG A 157 4.91 -17.16 -5.55
N GLN A 158 4.18 -17.57 -4.51
CA GLN A 158 4.67 -18.53 -3.53
C GLN A 158 4.74 -19.93 -4.12
N ILE A 159 3.68 -20.37 -4.81
CA ILE A 159 3.66 -21.63 -5.58
C ILE A 159 4.82 -21.68 -6.58
N GLU A 160 5.04 -20.60 -7.34
CA GLU A 160 6.15 -20.53 -8.28
C GLU A 160 7.51 -20.75 -7.60
N LEU A 161 7.75 -20.13 -6.44
CA LEU A 161 8.97 -20.33 -5.66
C LEU A 161 9.10 -21.76 -5.12
N ASP A 162 8.01 -22.38 -4.70
CA ASP A 162 8.01 -23.75 -4.21
C ASP A 162 8.34 -24.75 -5.33
N ILE A 163 7.76 -24.56 -6.52
CA ILE A 163 8.08 -25.35 -7.72
C ILE A 163 9.55 -25.17 -8.10
N ILE A 164 10.06 -23.94 -8.12
CA ILE A 164 11.48 -23.67 -8.40
C ILE A 164 12.37 -24.41 -7.41
N SER A 165 12.06 -24.29 -6.11
CA SER A 165 12.86 -24.89 -5.03
C SER A 165 12.87 -26.41 -5.15
N THR A 166 11.71 -27.01 -5.44
CA THR A 166 11.56 -28.45 -5.65
C THR A 166 12.40 -28.91 -6.83
N LYS A 167 12.28 -28.27 -8.00
CA LYS A 167 13.07 -28.60 -9.19
C LYS A 167 14.58 -28.45 -8.98
N LEU A 168 14.99 -27.49 -8.15
CA LEU A 168 16.40 -27.27 -7.83
C LEU A 168 16.97 -28.34 -6.90
N LEU A 169 16.17 -28.80 -5.94
CA LEU A 169 16.60 -29.74 -4.90
C LEU A 169 16.44 -31.20 -5.31
N GLU A 170 15.35 -31.58 -6.00
CA GLU A 170 15.05 -32.96 -6.40
C GLU A 170 16.25 -33.71 -7.01
N PRO A 171 17.02 -33.15 -7.96
CA PRO A 171 18.15 -33.85 -8.57
C PRO A 171 19.32 -34.09 -7.61
N THR A 172 19.36 -33.37 -6.48
CA THR A 172 20.44 -33.44 -5.48
C THR A 172 20.12 -34.40 -4.33
N LEU A 173 18.89 -34.90 -4.26
CA LEU A 173 18.46 -35.79 -3.19
C LEU A 173 18.90 -37.23 -3.48
N GLU A 174 19.79 -37.75 -2.64
CA GLU A 174 20.16 -39.17 -2.60
C GLU A 174 19.62 -39.77 -1.29
N TYR A 175 18.84 -40.85 -1.37
CA TYR A 175 18.36 -41.59 -0.21
C TYR A 175 18.51 -43.10 -0.42
N THR A 176 18.65 -43.83 0.68
CA THR A 176 18.75 -45.29 0.71
C THR A 176 17.51 -45.90 1.36
N GLU A 177 17.30 -47.21 1.18
CA GLU A 177 16.24 -47.94 1.88
C GLU A 177 16.40 -47.86 3.41
N ASP A 178 17.64 -47.81 3.91
CA ASP A 178 17.92 -47.69 5.35
C ASP A 178 17.50 -46.32 5.90
N ASP A 179 17.65 -45.24 5.11
CA ASP A 179 17.16 -43.90 5.47
C ASP A 179 15.64 -43.88 5.57
N VAL A 180 14.95 -44.53 4.62
CA VAL A 180 13.48 -44.65 4.61
C VAL A 180 13.00 -45.47 5.80
N LYS A 181 13.66 -46.60 6.09
CA LYS A 181 13.34 -47.44 7.25
C LYS A 181 13.53 -46.67 8.56
N THR A 182 14.64 -45.96 8.71
CA THR A 182 14.93 -45.16 9.90
C THR A 182 13.91 -44.04 10.09
N PHE A 183 13.55 -43.32 9.01
CA PHE A 183 12.51 -42.31 9.05
C PHE A 183 11.17 -42.91 9.48
N PHE A 184 10.79 -44.04 8.89
CA PHE A 184 9.56 -44.72 9.22
C PHE A 184 9.52 -45.14 10.70
N GLU A 185 10.53 -45.86 11.19
CA GLU A 185 10.60 -46.31 12.59
C GLU A 185 10.53 -45.15 13.58
N GLN A 186 11.14 -44.02 13.24
CA GLN A 186 11.17 -42.84 14.11
C GLN A 186 9.82 -42.11 14.20
N TYR A 187 9.02 -42.12 13.13
CA TYR A 187 7.81 -41.31 13.02
C TYR A 187 6.51 -42.10 12.85
N SER A 188 6.58 -43.44 12.77
CA SER A 188 5.44 -44.31 12.53
C SER A 188 4.30 -44.07 13.51
N GLU A 189 4.58 -43.99 14.81
CA GLU A 189 3.55 -43.75 15.84
C GLU A 189 2.85 -42.38 15.68
N ALA A 190 3.56 -41.37 15.18
CA ALA A 190 3.02 -40.03 14.99
C ALA A 190 2.22 -39.90 13.68
N ILE A 191 2.65 -40.59 12.63
CA ILE A 191 2.05 -40.52 11.29
C ILE A 191 0.89 -41.51 11.16
N PHE A 192 1.01 -42.69 11.78
CA PHE A 192 0.08 -43.81 11.71
C PHE A 192 -0.39 -44.25 13.12
N PRO A 193 -1.05 -43.37 13.89
CA PRO A 193 -1.39 -43.66 15.27
C PRO A 193 -2.42 -44.80 15.41
N GLU A 194 -3.30 -45.00 14.43
CA GLU A 194 -4.27 -46.12 14.45
C GLU A 194 -3.62 -47.45 14.08
N GLU A 195 -2.74 -47.48 13.07
CA GLU A 195 -2.02 -48.68 12.67
C GLU A 195 -0.98 -49.07 13.72
N ALA A 196 -0.25 -48.11 14.29
CA ALA A 196 0.71 -48.35 15.37
C ALA A 196 0.03 -48.91 16.63
N ALA A 197 -1.20 -48.49 16.93
CA ALA A 197 -1.97 -49.03 18.06
C ALA A 197 -2.53 -50.44 17.82
N GLN A 198 -2.58 -50.91 16.57
CA GLN A 198 -3.07 -52.24 16.18
C GLN A 198 -1.96 -53.29 16.07
N LEU A 199 -0.69 -52.89 16.03
CA LEU A 199 0.45 -53.80 16.10
C LEU A 199 0.51 -54.41 17.50
N GLU A 200 0.68 -55.74 17.61
CA GLU A 200 0.93 -56.37 18.91
C GLU A 200 2.16 -55.71 19.54
N GLU A 201 2.13 -55.39 20.84
CA GLU A 201 3.14 -54.59 21.54
C GLU A 201 4.58 -55.09 21.25
N GLY A 202 5.26 -54.47 20.28
CA GLY A 202 6.60 -54.86 19.79
C GLY A 202 6.71 -55.28 18.32
N GLU A 203 5.62 -55.34 17.55
CA GLU A 203 5.66 -55.53 16.09
C GLU A 203 5.94 -54.20 15.39
N LEU A 204 6.99 -54.19 14.56
CA LEU A 204 7.26 -53.12 13.61
C LEU A 204 6.37 -53.34 12.38
N LEU A 205 5.90 -52.26 11.74
CA LEU A 205 5.30 -52.38 10.41
C LEU A 205 6.39 -52.90 9.46
N ASP A 206 6.19 -54.12 8.97
CA ASP A 206 7.13 -54.78 8.07
C ASP A 206 6.91 -54.23 6.65
N TYR A 207 7.89 -53.51 6.13
CA TYR A 207 7.91 -53.04 4.75
C TYR A 207 8.91 -53.90 3.97
N GLU A 208 8.39 -54.90 3.24
CA GLU A 208 9.11 -55.55 2.13
C GLU A 208 8.95 -54.77 0.82
#